data_AF-A0A1M5VTI3-F1
#
_entry.id   AF-A0A1M5VTI3-F1
#
_cell.length_a   1.000
_cell.length_b   1.000
_cell.length_c   1.000
_cell.angle_alpha   90.00
_cell.angle_beta   90.00
_cell.angle_gamma   90.00
#
_symmetry.space_group_name_H-M   'P 1'
#
loop_
_entity.id
_entity.type
_entity.pdbx_description
1 polymer ?
#
loop_
_entity_poly.entity_id
_entity_poly.type
_entity_poly.pdbx_seq_one_letter_code
_entity_poly.pdbx_strand_id
1 'polypeptide(L)'
;MALSPISSGAATGTSSTTSLSQLGEDYTRFLTLLTAQVQYQDPLQPMDATQFVSQLAQLSQVEQAVKTNSNLEGIGGQISSLLSASGADLLGKEVTVYSNQLTLTDGVVDSYYQVPEGTQSVTAEIRDPLTDTVVRTMTGLSTEHSALQKLEWDGLDDFGNPVLDGSYEVSITATDAEDAAVQSFVYRKAIVQEVLFTEGQNYFKLFGDETVPAEAILAAAT
;
A
#
# COMPACT_ATOMS: atom_id res chain seq x y z
N MET A 1 10.42 -12.59 39.60
CA MET A 1 10.81 -13.06 38.25
C MET A 1 10.92 -11.84 37.37
N ALA A 2 12.14 -11.35 37.16
CA ALA A 2 12.44 -10.27 36.22
C ALA A 2 12.92 -10.91 34.92
N LEU A 3 12.31 -10.56 33.79
CA LEU A 3 12.80 -10.93 32.47
C LEU A 3 13.30 -9.65 31.79
N SER A 4 14.60 -9.64 31.52
CA SER A 4 15.33 -8.57 30.85
C SER A 4 14.97 -8.48 29.36
N PRO A 5 15.07 -7.30 28.73
CA PRO A 5 14.83 -7.13 27.30
C PRO A 5 15.97 -7.74 26.47
N ILE A 6 15.62 -8.45 25.40
CA ILE A 6 16.58 -8.91 24.39
C ILE A 6 16.99 -7.71 23.53
N SER A 7 18.27 -7.35 23.61
CA SER A 7 18.91 -6.38 22.72
C SER A 7 19.17 -7.05 21.38
N SER A 8 18.28 -6.86 20.41
CA SER A 8 18.52 -7.22 19.00
C SER A 8 19.49 -6.20 18.38
N GLY A 9 20.79 -6.41 18.63
CA GLY A 9 21.85 -5.67 17.97
C GLY A 9 21.92 -6.06 16.49
N ALA A 10 21.45 -5.19 15.61
CA ALA A 10 21.74 -5.22 14.20
C ALA A 10 23.25 -5.01 14.00
N ALA A 11 23.97 -6.08 13.67
CA ALA A 11 25.38 -6.04 13.30
C ALA A 11 25.61 -6.89 12.05
N THR A 12 25.08 -6.44 10.92
CA THR A 12 25.36 -7.03 9.59
C THR A 12 25.97 -6.03 8.59
N GLY A 13 26.32 -4.82 9.03
CA GLY A 13 26.90 -3.78 8.15
C GLY A 13 28.45 -3.70 8.13
N THR A 14 29.16 -4.38 9.03
CA THR A 14 30.61 -4.16 9.21
C THR A 14 31.51 -5.16 8.47
N SER A 15 30.98 -6.33 8.09
CA SER A 15 31.78 -7.37 7.44
C SER A 15 32.13 -7.01 5.99
N SER A 16 31.21 -6.37 5.26
CA SER A 16 31.37 -6.00 3.84
C SER A 16 32.33 -4.81 3.63
N THR A 17 32.37 -3.85 4.55
CA THR A 17 33.32 -2.71 4.49
C THR A 17 34.73 -3.14 4.87
N THR A 18 34.87 -4.10 5.78
CA THR A 18 36.18 -4.64 6.19
C THR A 18 36.80 -5.47 5.06
N SER A 19 36.02 -6.32 4.39
CA SER A 19 36.50 -7.10 3.24
C SER A 19 36.92 -6.23 2.05
N LEU A 20 36.21 -5.13 1.80
CA LEU A 20 36.53 -4.18 0.71
C LEU A 20 37.82 -3.39 0.99
N SER A 21 38.03 -3.00 2.25
CA SER A 21 39.25 -2.28 2.68
C SER A 21 40.49 -3.17 2.62
N GLN A 22 40.34 -4.43 3.02
CA GLN A 22 41.41 -5.43 3.04
C GLN A 22 41.83 -5.82 1.61
N LEU A 23 40.90 -5.84 0.65
CA LEU A 23 41.22 -6.07 -0.76
C LEU A 23 41.96 -4.90 -1.41
N GLY A 24 41.59 -3.66 -1.10
CA GLY A 24 42.31 -2.47 -1.58
C GLY A 24 43.78 -2.45 -1.14
N GLU A 25 44.05 -2.91 0.09
CA GLU A 25 45.41 -3.12 0.59
C GLU A 25 46.15 -4.23 -0.15
N ASP A 26 45.50 -5.37 -0.40
CA ASP A 26 46.11 -6.51 -1.11
C ASP A 26 46.41 -6.19 -2.59
N TYR A 27 45.58 -5.38 -3.26
CA TYR A 27 45.84 -4.87 -4.61
C TYR A 27 47.04 -3.91 -4.65
N THR A 28 47.14 -3.01 -3.67
CA THR A 28 48.26 -2.06 -3.57
C THR A 28 49.59 -2.78 -3.30
N ARG A 29 49.55 -3.83 -2.46
CA ARG A 29 50.70 -4.71 -2.21
C ARG A 29 51.09 -5.51 -3.45
N PHE A 30 50.13 -5.98 -4.25
CA PHE A 30 50.39 -6.65 -5.52
C PHE A 30 51.08 -5.73 -6.55
N LEU A 31 50.56 -4.52 -6.77
CA LEU A 31 51.21 -3.57 -7.70
C LEU A 31 52.63 -3.21 -7.25
N THR A 32 52.85 -3.09 -5.94
CA THR A 32 54.18 -2.84 -5.37
C THR A 32 55.15 -4.00 -5.63
N LEU A 33 54.70 -5.24 -5.43
CA LEU A 33 55.51 -6.44 -5.67
C LEU A 33 55.73 -6.71 -7.17
N LEU A 34 54.74 -6.47 -8.03
CA LEU A 34 54.87 -6.61 -9.48
C LEU A 34 55.83 -5.56 -10.05
N THR A 35 55.80 -4.33 -9.55
CA THR A 35 56.75 -3.28 -9.93
C THR A 35 58.17 -3.61 -9.49
N ALA A 36 58.33 -4.17 -8.28
CA ALA A 36 59.63 -4.63 -7.77
C ALA A 36 60.18 -5.84 -8.57
N GLN A 37 59.31 -6.76 -9.00
CA GLN A 37 59.69 -7.91 -9.83
C GLN A 37 60.09 -7.48 -11.24
N VAL A 38 59.37 -6.57 -11.90
CA VAL A 38 59.76 -6.04 -13.22
C VAL A 38 61.11 -5.31 -13.18
N GLN A 39 61.50 -4.72 -12.05
CA GLN A 39 62.83 -4.13 -11.86
C GLN A 39 63.97 -5.16 -11.70
N TYR A 40 63.68 -6.40 -11.28
CA TYR A 40 64.71 -7.36 -10.85
C TYR A 40 64.59 -8.78 -11.45
N GLN A 41 63.68 -9.03 -12.41
CA GLN A 41 63.53 -10.35 -13.06
C GLN A 41 64.51 -10.55 -14.23
N ASP A 42 65.08 -11.74 -14.32
CA ASP A 42 65.81 -12.23 -15.50
C ASP A 42 64.81 -12.67 -16.58
N PRO A 43 64.87 -12.15 -17.82
CA PRO A 43 63.85 -12.31 -18.86
C PRO A 43 63.55 -13.75 -19.32
N LEU A 44 64.32 -14.75 -18.87
CA LEU A 44 64.22 -16.13 -19.36
C LEU A 44 63.36 -17.07 -18.51
N GLN A 45 62.83 -16.66 -17.35
CA GLN A 45 61.90 -17.47 -16.55
C GLN A 45 60.82 -16.61 -15.87
N PRO A 46 59.77 -16.20 -16.58
CA PRO A 46 58.65 -15.51 -15.95
C PRO A 46 57.91 -16.50 -15.04
N MET A 47 57.87 -16.24 -13.73
CA MET A 47 56.92 -16.91 -12.85
C MET A 47 55.48 -16.51 -13.23
N ASP A 48 54.57 -17.47 -13.08
CA ASP A 48 53.19 -17.46 -13.58
C ASP A 48 52.31 -16.44 -12.83
N ALA A 49 52.41 -15.17 -13.22
CA ALA A 49 51.55 -14.09 -12.73
C ALA A 49 50.06 -14.27 -13.14
N THR A 50 49.79 -15.19 -14.07
CA THR A 50 48.49 -15.41 -14.69
C THR A 50 47.46 -16.01 -13.73
N GLN A 51 47.87 -16.94 -12.87
CA GLN A 51 46.96 -17.56 -11.89
C GLN A 51 46.42 -16.53 -10.88
N PHE A 52 47.27 -15.62 -10.38
CA PHE A 52 46.85 -14.56 -9.46
C PHE A 52 45.98 -13.50 -10.13
N VAL A 53 46.30 -13.11 -11.37
CA VAL A 53 45.45 -12.20 -12.16
C VAL A 53 44.06 -12.80 -12.40
N SER A 54 43.98 -14.11 -12.64
CA SER A 54 42.67 -14.79 -12.76
C SER A 54 41.87 -14.82 -11.45
N GLN A 55 42.54 -15.01 -10.30
CA GLN A 55 41.91 -14.95 -8.98
C GLN A 55 41.40 -13.53 -8.66
N LEU A 56 42.17 -12.50 -9.02
CA LEU A 56 41.78 -11.09 -8.89
C LEU A 56 40.59 -10.73 -9.77
N ALA A 57 40.60 -11.19 -11.03
CA ALA A 57 39.48 -10.97 -11.95
C ALA A 57 38.18 -11.63 -11.43
N GLN A 58 38.27 -12.85 -10.89
CA GLN A 58 37.14 -13.52 -10.24
C GLN A 58 36.65 -12.74 -9.01
N LEU A 59 37.55 -12.20 -8.19
CA LEU A 59 37.18 -11.45 -7.01
C LEU A 59 36.53 -10.09 -7.36
N SER A 60 37.06 -9.36 -8.34
CA SER A 60 36.45 -8.12 -8.84
C SER A 60 35.06 -8.35 -9.43
N GLN A 61 34.81 -9.51 -10.06
CA GLN A 61 33.46 -9.87 -10.51
C GLN A 61 32.50 -10.09 -9.33
N VAL A 62 32.96 -10.74 -8.25
CA VAL A 62 32.17 -10.90 -7.03
C VAL A 62 31.90 -9.54 -6.37
N GLU A 63 32.89 -8.66 -6.28
CA GLU A 63 32.70 -7.31 -5.74
C GLU A 63 31.71 -6.48 -6.58
N GLN A 64 31.82 -6.57 -7.90
CA GLN A 64 30.86 -5.91 -8.79
C GLN A 64 29.45 -6.45 -8.58
N ALA A 65 29.29 -7.77 -8.36
CA ALA A 65 28.00 -8.38 -8.04
C ALA A 65 27.47 -7.91 -6.68
N VAL A 66 28.31 -7.87 -5.65
CA VAL A 66 27.95 -7.35 -4.31
C VAL A 66 27.53 -5.89 -4.39
N LYS A 67 28.30 -5.05 -5.07
CA LYS A 67 27.99 -3.63 -5.25
C LYS A 67 26.71 -3.41 -6.04
N THR A 68 26.46 -4.25 -7.05
CA THR A 68 25.21 -4.24 -7.80
C THR A 68 24.03 -4.59 -6.90
N ASN A 69 24.13 -5.65 -6.10
CA ASN A 69 23.09 -6.03 -5.14
C ASN A 69 22.82 -4.91 -4.11
N SER A 70 23.86 -4.29 -3.55
CA SER A 70 23.69 -3.14 -2.64
C SER A 70 23.03 -1.94 -3.32
N ASN A 71 23.34 -1.67 -4.59
CA ASN A 71 22.66 -0.63 -5.35
C ASN A 71 21.19 -0.98 -5.60
N LEU A 72 20.87 -2.25 -5.91
CA LEU A 72 19.50 -2.73 -6.09
C LEU A 72 18.69 -2.62 -4.79
N GLU A 73 19.28 -2.97 -3.65
CA GLU A 73 18.68 -2.78 -2.32
C GLU A 73 18.43 -1.28 -2.03
N GLY A 74 19.39 -0.42 -2.37
CA GLY A 74 19.26 1.04 -2.26
C GLY A 74 18.11 1.59 -3.11
N ILE A 75 17.98 1.11 -4.35
CA ILE A 75 16.86 1.46 -5.25
C ILE A 75 15.53 0.99 -4.65
N GLY A 76 15.46 -0.24 -4.13
CA GLY A 76 14.26 -0.77 -3.47
C GLY A 76 13.83 0.10 -2.27
N GLY A 77 14.79 0.55 -1.46
CA GLY A 77 14.53 1.47 -0.35
C GLY A 77 14.00 2.85 -0.80
N GLN A 78 14.57 3.40 -1.88
CA GLN A 78 14.10 4.68 -2.45
C GLN A 78 12.69 4.55 -3.04
N ILE A 79 12.39 3.46 -3.75
CA ILE A 79 11.05 3.19 -4.28
C ILE A 79 10.05 3.10 -3.12
N SER A 80 10.37 2.31 -2.09
CA SER A 80 9.53 2.20 -0.89
C SER A 80 9.25 3.57 -0.26
N SER A 81 10.27 4.40 -0.06
CA SER A 81 10.11 5.76 0.47
C SER A 81 9.27 6.67 -0.43
N LEU A 82 9.35 6.51 -1.75
CA LEU A 82 8.54 7.26 -2.71
C LEU A 82 7.07 6.86 -2.62
N LEU A 83 6.80 5.55 -2.49
CA LEU A 83 5.45 5.02 -2.29
C LEU A 83 4.88 5.44 -0.92
N SER A 84 5.67 5.47 0.14
CA SER A 84 5.21 5.98 1.44
C SER A 84 4.83 7.47 1.39
N ALA A 85 5.49 8.25 0.53
CA ALA A 85 5.14 9.66 0.34
C ALA A 85 3.85 9.85 -0.48
N SER A 86 3.47 8.88 -1.32
CA SER A 86 2.37 9.00 -2.29
C SER A 86 0.95 8.90 -1.71
N GLY A 87 0.77 9.22 -0.42
CA GLY A 87 -0.53 9.33 0.24
C GLY A 87 -0.62 10.51 1.20
N ALA A 88 0.50 11.20 1.48
CA ALA A 88 0.53 12.34 2.40
C ALA A 88 -0.34 13.50 1.90
N ASP A 89 -0.50 13.66 0.59
CA ASP A 89 -1.36 14.67 -0.01
C ASP A 89 -2.85 14.46 0.29
N LEU A 90 -3.27 13.24 0.67
CA LEU A 90 -4.65 12.94 1.05
C LEU A 90 -4.93 13.24 2.52
N LEU A 91 -3.90 13.43 3.34
CA LEU A 91 -4.05 13.69 4.76
C LEU A 91 -4.88 14.96 4.99
N GLY A 92 -5.95 14.84 5.77
CA GLY A 92 -6.89 15.93 6.04
C GLY A 92 -7.85 16.24 4.89
N LYS A 93 -7.76 15.55 3.75
CA LYS A 93 -8.72 15.69 2.65
C LYS A 93 -9.92 14.77 2.84
N GLU A 94 -11.06 15.20 2.28
CA GLU A 94 -12.23 14.35 2.14
C GLU A 94 -12.01 13.36 0.99
N VAL A 95 -12.19 12.08 1.26
CA VAL A 95 -12.08 10.99 0.28
C VAL A 95 -13.40 10.22 0.21
N THR A 96 -13.71 9.72 -0.97
CA THR A 96 -14.83 8.81 -1.20
C THR A 96 -14.32 7.38 -1.14
N VAL A 97 -14.86 6.58 -0.22
CA VAL A 97 -14.44 5.19 0.03
C VAL A 97 -15.61 4.25 -0.13
N TYR A 98 -15.31 3.02 -0.57
CA TYR A 98 -16.31 1.95 -0.58
C TYR A 98 -16.74 1.63 0.86
N SER A 99 -18.03 1.71 1.15
CA SER A 99 -18.58 1.34 2.45
C SER A 99 -20.08 1.09 2.36
N ASN A 100 -20.51 -0.04 2.91
CA ASN A 100 -21.94 -0.36 3.08
C ASN A 100 -22.48 0.19 4.40
N GLN A 101 -21.67 0.86 5.21
CA GLN A 101 -22.11 1.40 6.48
C GLN A 101 -22.67 2.81 6.31
N LEU A 102 -23.87 3.02 6.86
CA LEU A 102 -24.52 4.31 6.98
C LEU A 102 -24.39 4.81 8.41
N THR A 103 -24.09 6.08 8.60
CA THR A 103 -24.23 6.75 9.89
C THR A 103 -25.41 7.70 9.80
N LEU A 104 -26.45 7.43 10.58
CA LEU A 104 -27.59 8.32 10.75
C LEU A 104 -27.28 9.31 11.88
N THR A 105 -27.38 10.60 11.58
CA THR A 105 -27.24 11.66 12.57
C THR A 105 -28.26 12.76 12.27
N ASP A 106 -29.14 13.04 13.23
CA ASP A 106 -30.20 14.03 13.11
C ASP A 106 -31.08 13.83 11.85
N GLY A 107 -31.35 12.56 11.48
CA GLY A 107 -32.15 12.23 10.29
C GLY A 107 -31.45 12.43 8.94
N VAL A 108 -30.14 12.70 8.94
CA VAL A 108 -29.33 12.89 7.72
C VAL A 108 -28.36 11.75 7.54
N VAL A 109 -28.27 11.25 6.31
CA VAL A 109 -27.26 10.28 5.88
C VAL A 109 -26.45 10.85 4.71
N ASP A 110 -25.12 10.69 4.78
CA ASP A 110 -24.19 11.08 3.73
C ASP A 110 -23.58 9.85 3.08
N SER A 111 -24.41 9.16 2.27
CA SER A 111 -24.03 7.97 1.52
C SER A 111 -24.39 8.14 0.06
N TYR A 112 -23.61 7.48 -0.79
CA TYR A 112 -23.68 7.57 -2.23
C TYR A 112 -23.65 6.16 -2.82
N TYR A 113 -24.20 5.98 -4.00
CA TYR A 113 -24.13 4.72 -4.72
C TYR A 113 -23.84 4.96 -6.19
N GLN A 114 -23.30 3.92 -6.83
CA GLN A 114 -23.11 3.89 -8.27
C GLN A 114 -23.58 2.56 -8.83
N VAL A 115 -24.23 2.65 -9.99
CA VAL A 115 -24.71 1.50 -10.75
C VAL A 115 -24.11 1.52 -12.16
N PRO A 116 -23.97 0.35 -12.80
CA PRO A 116 -23.44 0.27 -14.16
C PRO A 116 -24.44 0.77 -15.19
N GLU A 117 -23.94 1.08 -16.39
CA GLU A 117 -24.76 1.37 -17.56
C GLU A 117 -25.68 0.17 -17.88
N GLY A 118 -26.93 0.45 -18.27
CA GLY A 118 -27.93 -0.58 -18.56
C GLY A 118 -28.72 -1.07 -17.34
N THR A 119 -28.54 -0.45 -16.17
CA THR A 119 -29.37 -0.71 -14.98
C THR A 119 -30.79 -0.17 -15.19
N GLN A 120 -31.79 -1.01 -14.94
CA GLN A 120 -33.21 -0.70 -15.12
C GLN A 120 -33.95 -0.46 -13.80
N SER A 121 -33.54 -1.13 -12.73
CA SER A 121 -34.12 -0.95 -11.40
C SER A 121 -33.03 -0.95 -10.34
N VAL A 122 -33.21 -0.10 -9.33
CA VAL A 122 -32.32 -0.01 -8.16
C VAL A 122 -33.18 0.00 -6.91
N THR A 123 -32.82 -0.89 -5.99
CA THR A 123 -33.44 -1.05 -4.67
C THR A 123 -32.38 -0.94 -3.59
N ALA A 124 -32.62 -0.14 -2.56
CA ALA A 124 -31.79 -0.09 -1.36
C ALA A 124 -32.51 -0.75 -0.19
N GLU A 125 -31.85 -1.67 0.49
CA GLU A 125 -32.30 -2.23 1.76
C GLU A 125 -31.40 -1.71 2.87
N ILE A 126 -31.99 -1.07 3.86
CA ILE A 126 -31.31 -0.55 5.04
C ILE A 126 -31.59 -1.49 6.20
N ARG A 127 -30.54 -2.00 6.83
CA ARG A 127 -30.56 -2.97 7.92
C ARG A 127 -29.90 -2.40 9.16
N ASP A 128 -30.50 -2.69 10.30
CA ASP A 128 -29.86 -2.44 11.60
C ASP A 128 -28.99 -3.66 11.98
N PRO A 129 -27.65 -3.51 12.07
CA PRO A 129 -26.76 -4.63 12.40
C PRO A 129 -26.88 -5.10 13.85
N LEU A 130 -27.49 -4.32 14.76
CA LEU A 130 -27.68 -4.70 16.15
C LEU A 130 -28.87 -5.64 16.33
N THR A 131 -29.94 -5.43 15.56
CA THR A 131 -31.17 -6.23 15.62
C THR A 131 -31.30 -7.23 14.48
N ASP A 132 -30.44 -7.12 13.45
CA ASP A 132 -30.50 -7.88 12.19
C ASP A 132 -31.84 -7.74 11.46
N THR A 133 -32.50 -6.59 11.60
CA THR A 133 -33.78 -6.30 10.95
C THR A 133 -33.61 -5.30 9.82
N VAL A 134 -34.28 -5.55 8.70
CA VAL A 134 -34.45 -4.53 7.66
C VAL A 134 -35.38 -3.46 8.22
N VAL A 135 -34.86 -2.23 8.33
CA VAL A 135 -35.61 -1.08 8.83
C VAL A 135 -36.32 -0.35 7.70
N ARG A 136 -35.75 -0.38 6.50
CA ARG A 136 -36.36 0.25 5.33
C ARG A 136 -35.96 -0.42 4.02
N THR A 137 -36.91 -0.49 3.09
CA THR A 137 -36.65 -0.81 1.69
C THR A 137 -37.07 0.35 0.80
N MET A 138 -36.11 0.91 0.05
CA MET A 138 -36.34 1.98 -0.93
C MET A 138 -36.28 1.39 -2.34
N THR A 139 -37.32 1.58 -3.13
CA THR A 139 -37.41 1.13 -4.52
C THR A 139 -37.49 2.31 -5.48
N GLY A 140 -37.12 2.10 -6.75
CA GLY A 140 -37.20 3.14 -7.77
C GLY A 140 -36.15 4.25 -7.59
N LEU A 141 -34.98 3.88 -7.04
CA LEU A 141 -33.84 4.78 -6.94
C LEU A 141 -33.29 5.10 -8.35
N SER A 142 -32.53 6.19 -8.44
CA SER A 142 -31.92 6.64 -9.71
C SER A 142 -31.03 5.54 -10.31
N THR A 143 -31.20 5.28 -11.60
CA THR A 143 -30.42 4.32 -12.40
C THR A 143 -29.26 4.99 -13.15
N GLU A 144 -28.99 6.27 -12.87
CA GLU A 144 -27.93 7.04 -13.50
C GLU A 144 -26.54 6.45 -13.19
N HIS A 145 -25.77 6.14 -14.24
CA HIS A 145 -24.45 5.52 -14.12
C HIS A 145 -23.28 6.52 -14.15
N SER A 146 -23.52 7.72 -14.70
CA SER A 146 -22.48 8.69 -15.05
C SER A 146 -21.89 9.45 -13.85
N ALA A 147 -22.56 9.42 -12.69
CA ALA A 147 -22.12 10.10 -11.48
C ALA A 147 -22.60 9.34 -10.23
N LEU A 148 -21.89 9.55 -9.12
CA LEU A 148 -22.32 9.09 -7.80
C LEU A 148 -23.68 9.71 -7.45
N GLN A 149 -24.65 8.85 -7.17
CA GLN A 149 -25.99 9.26 -6.75
C GLN A 149 -26.04 9.31 -5.23
N LYS A 150 -26.60 10.38 -4.64
CA LYS A 150 -26.79 10.45 -3.19
C LYS A 150 -27.96 9.56 -2.77
N LEU A 151 -27.77 8.77 -1.72
CA LEU A 151 -28.84 8.01 -1.08
C LEU A 151 -29.59 8.94 -0.11
N GLU A 152 -30.78 9.38 -0.50
CA GLU A 152 -31.63 10.27 0.32
C GLU A 152 -32.52 9.48 1.28
N TRP A 153 -31.90 8.81 2.26
CA TRP A 153 -32.67 8.24 3.38
C TRP A 153 -32.96 9.31 4.44
N ASP A 154 -34.21 9.37 4.88
CA ASP A 154 -34.79 10.36 5.80
C ASP A 154 -34.76 9.91 7.28
N GLY A 155 -34.17 8.75 7.59
CA GLY A 155 -34.13 8.20 8.95
C GLY A 155 -35.46 7.63 9.44
N LEU A 156 -36.44 7.37 8.56
CA LEU A 156 -37.69 6.70 8.92
C LEU A 156 -37.66 5.22 8.51
N ASP A 157 -38.41 4.38 9.21
CA ASP A 157 -38.67 2.97 8.85
C ASP A 157 -39.75 2.86 7.75
N ASP A 158 -40.04 1.63 7.30
CA ASP A 158 -41.11 1.35 6.31
C ASP A 158 -42.53 1.73 6.80
N PHE A 159 -42.72 1.92 8.11
CA PHE A 159 -43.97 2.34 8.72
C PHE A 159 -44.05 3.87 8.93
N GLY A 160 -43.01 4.62 8.55
CA GLY A 160 -42.92 6.06 8.70
C GLY A 160 -42.54 6.53 10.11
N ASN A 161 -42.07 5.64 10.98
CA ASN A 161 -41.57 6.00 12.31
C ASN A 161 -40.07 6.36 12.24
N PRO A 162 -39.61 7.37 13.00
CA PRO A 162 -38.19 7.66 13.10
C PRO A 162 -37.44 6.53 13.78
N VAL A 163 -36.30 6.13 13.21
CA VAL A 163 -35.35 5.21 13.85
C VAL A 163 -34.34 6.00 14.68
N LEU A 164 -33.60 5.31 15.55
CA LEU A 164 -32.60 5.94 16.41
C LEU A 164 -31.35 6.33 15.60
N ASP A 165 -30.71 7.43 15.96
CA ASP A 165 -29.41 7.77 15.41
C ASP A 165 -28.39 6.67 15.74
N GLY A 166 -27.59 6.29 14.75
CA GLY A 166 -26.69 5.14 14.88
C GLY A 166 -26.10 4.67 13.56
N SER A 167 -25.43 3.52 13.62
CA SER A 167 -24.83 2.87 12.46
C SER A 167 -25.79 1.84 11.87
N TYR A 168 -26.07 1.98 10.58
CA TYR A 168 -26.89 1.07 9.78
C TYR A 168 -26.05 0.48 8.65
N GLU A 169 -26.53 -0.57 8.01
CA GLU A 169 -25.93 -1.15 6.81
C GLU A 169 -26.89 -0.99 5.64
N VAL A 170 -26.38 -0.61 4.48
CA VAL A 170 -27.15 -0.54 3.24
C VAL A 170 -26.67 -1.59 2.24
N SER A 171 -27.64 -2.26 1.62
CA SER A 171 -27.42 -3.15 0.50
C SER A 171 -28.15 -2.59 -0.72
N ILE A 172 -27.41 -2.30 -1.79
CA ILE A 172 -27.99 -1.84 -3.06
C ILE A 172 -28.10 -3.04 -3.99
N THR A 173 -29.31 -3.38 -4.41
CA THR A 173 -29.55 -4.34 -5.48
C THR A 173 -29.94 -3.59 -6.75
N ALA A 174 -29.16 -3.76 -7.80
CA ALA A 174 -29.43 -3.21 -9.13
C ALA A 174 -29.74 -4.35 -10.11
N THR A 175 -30.71 -4.18 -10.99
CA THR A 175 -31.06 -5.16 -12.03
C THR A 175 -31.08 -4.56 -13.42
N ASP A 176 -30.73 -5.35 -14.43
CA ASP A 176 -30.79 -4.96 -15.85
C ASP A 176 -32.16 -5.26 -16.48
N ALA A 177 -32.24 -5.17 -17.82
CA ALA A 177 -33.47 -5.42 -18.58
C ALA A 177 -33.93 -6.88 -18.61
N GLU A 178 -33.07 -7.82 -18.21
CA GLU A 178 -33.34 -9.25 -18.11
C GLU A 178 -33.60 -9.68 -16.66
N ASP A 179 -33.81 -8.71 -15.75
CA ASP A 179 -33.92 -8.90 -14.30
C ASP A 179 -32.68 -9.58 -13.69
N ALA A 180 -31.53 -9.55 -14.37
CA ALA A 180 -30.28 -10.06 -13.83
C ALA A 180 -29.66 -9.03 -12.89
N ALA A 181 -29.16 -9.50 -11.74
CA ALA A 181 -28.50 -8.64 -10.78
C ALA A 181 -27.15 -8.14 -11.34
N VAL A 182 -26.98 -6.83 -11.35
CA VAL A 182 -25.74 -6.17 -11.75
C VAL A 182 -24.99 -5.66 -10.52
N GLN A 183 -23.66 -5.62 -10.61
CA GLN A 183 -22.83 -5.21 -9.49
C GLN A 183 -22.96 -3.71 -9.23
N SER A 184 -23.45 -3.36 -8.05
CA SER A 184 -23.56 -2.00 -7.51
C SER A 184 -22.47 -1.78 -6.47
N PHE A 185 -22.12 -0.51 -6.24
CA PHE A 185 -21.19 -0.13 -5.18
C PHE A 185 -21.79 1.00 -4.34
N VAL A 186 -21.54 0.93 -3.03
CA VAL A 186 -21.92 1.97 -2.07
C VAL A 186 -20.66 2.67 -1.60
N TYR A 187 -20.76 3.99 -1.50
CA TYR A 187 -19.68 4.86 -1.13
C TYR A 187 -20.10 5.80 -0.01
N ARG A 188 -19.14 6.15 0.83
CA ARG A 188 -19.28 7.22 1.82
C ARG A 188 -18.15 8.21 1.69
N LYS A 189 -18.38 9.43 2.16
CA LYS A 189 -17.33 10.44 2.31
C LYS A 189 -16.71 10.33 3.68
N ALA A 190 -15.39 10.45 3.75
CA ALA A 190 -14.65 10.41 5.01
C ALA A 190 -13.43 11.31 4.93
N ILE A 191 -13.02 11.88 6.06
CA ILE A 191 -11.77 12.64 6.15
C ILE A 191 -10.64 11.68 6.54
N VAL A 192 -9.52 11.76 5.81
CA VAL A 192 -8.29 11.02 6.15
C VAL A 192 -7.63 11.66 7.37
N GLN A 193 -7.46 10.89 8.44
CA GLN A 193 -6.80 11.33 9.68
C GLN A 193 -5.34 10.92 9.77
N GLU A 194 -4.98 9.76 9.21
CA GLU A 194 -3.63 9.20 9.30
C GLU A 194 -3.30 8.44 8.02
N VAL A 195 -2.02 8.47 7.66
CA VAL A 195 -1.45 7.66 6.56
C VAL A 195 -0.48 6.68 7.19
N LEU A 196 -0.75 5.39 6.99
CA LEU A 196 0.03 4.28 7.49
C LEU A 196 0.69 3.60 6.30
N PHE A 197 1.99 3.29 6.41
CA PHE A 197 2.69 2.52 5.38
C PHE A 197 3.12 1.19 5.95
N THR A 198 2.50 0.12 5.48
CA THR A 198 2.70 -1.24 5.99
C THR A 198 2.83 -2.19 4.81
N GLU A 199 3.83 -3.08 4.86
CA GLU A 199 4.08 -4.12 3.83
C GLU A 199 4.17 -3.59 2.37
N GLY A 200 4.63 -2.34 2.19
CA GLY A 200 4.77 -1.74 0.86
C GLY A 200 3.50 -1.11 0.31
N GLN A 201 2.42 -1.04 1.10
CA GLN A 201 1.15 -0.43 0.72
C GLN A 201 0.77 0.73 1.66
N ASN A 202 0.09 1.73 1.09
CA ASN A 202 -0.50 2.83 1.85
C ASN A 202 -1.88 2.41 2.37
N TYR A 203 -2.07 2.60 3.67
CA TYR A 203 -3.34 2.49 4.37
C TYR A 203 -3.73 3.86 4.91
N PHE A 204 -5.02 4.15 4.89
CA PHE A 204 -5.58 5.41 5.31
C PHE A 204 -6.53 5.18 6.48
N LYS A 205 -6.22 5.81 7.61
CA LYS A 205 -7.13 5.85 8.74
C LYS A 205 -8.14 6.96 8.51
N LEU A 206 -9.41 6.60 8.49
CA LEU A 206 -10.51 7.50 8.26
C LEU A 206 -11.14 7.94 9.59
N PHE A 207 -11.87 9.06 9.56
CA PHE A 207 -12.75 9.42 10.65
C PHE A 207 -13.73 8.27 10.94
N GLY A 208 -13.76 7.79 12.19
CA GLY A 208 -14.52 6.59 12.60
C GLY A 208 -13.67 5.36 12.97
N ASP A 209 -12.34 5.50 13.07
CA ASP A 209 -11.39 4.42 13.43
C ASP A 209 -11.28 3.28 12.39
N GLU A 210 -11.89 3.47 11.22
CA GLU A 210 -11.77 2.56 10.08
C GLU A 210 -10.44 2.79 9.35
N THR A 211 -9.76 1.71 8.95
CA THR A 211 -8.54 1.77 8.15
C THR A 211 -8.78 1.08 6.82
N VAL A 212 -8.54 1.79 5.72
CA VAL A 212 -8.77 1.29 4.35
C VAL A 212 -7.48 1.30 3.53
N PRO A 213 -7.28 0.34 2.61
CA PRO A 213 -6.17 0.42 1.67
C PRO A 213 -6.38 1.54 0.66
N ALA A 214 -5.31 2.01 0.02
CA ALA A 214 -5.37 3.02 -1.04
C ALA A 214 -6.34 2.68 -2.17
N GLU A 215 -6.47 1.39 -2.51
CA GLU A 215 -7.33 0.90 -3.58
C GLU A 215 -8.84 1.03 -3.28
N ALA A 216 -9.21 1.17 -2.01
CA ALA A 216 -10.61 1.37 -1.61
C ALA A 216 -11.07 2.83 -1.75
N ILE A 217 -10.14 3.76 -2.01
CA ILE A 217 -10.42 5.17 -2.26
C ILE A 217 -10.75 5.36 -3.73
N LEU A 218 -11.99 5.76 -4.03
CA LEU A 218 -12.43 6.06 -5.40
C LEU A 218 -11.88 7.41 -5.88
N ALA A 219 -11.96 8.43 -5.03
CA ALA A 219 -11.53 9.80 -5.34
C ALA A 219 -11.24 10.60 -4.06
N ALA A 220 -10.40 11.62 -4.19
CA ALA A 220 -10.16 12.62 -3.16
C ALA A 220 -10.67 13.99 -3.62
N ALA A 221 -11.30 14.74 -2.72
CA ALA A 221 -11.58 16.15 -2.92
C ALA A 221 -10.27 16.91 -3.14
N THR A 222 -10.25 17.84 -4.10
CA THR A 222 -9.03 18.58 -4.49
C THR A 222 -8.62 19.60 -3.46
#